data_AF-A0A493TM92-F1
#
_entry.id   AF-A0A493TM92-F1
#
_cell.length_a   1.000
_cell.length_b   1.000
_cell.length_c   1.000
_cell.angle_alpha   90.00
_cell.angle_beta   90.00
_cell.angle_gamma   90.00
#
_symmetry.space_group_name_H-M   'P 1'
#
loop_
_entity.id
_entity.type
_entity.pdbx_description
1 polymer ?
#
loop_
_entity_poly.entity_id
_entity_poly.type
_entity_poly.pdbx_seq_one_letter_code
_entity_poly.pdbx_strand_id
1 'polypeptide(L)'
;MGAWPWGCLPAPFISGLHRSQPQKAVRCSAGQCPLSPLPTYTPPSPTRKGPPICTPSRVGFFALQAGRSVPKQAPCTPLLSPCPPPLPPHSVSPSAPNPPPIPPNCHRLPLSTRAIRYLSKRRQERIRLIGDRLCQEGFDLVLLQEVWSEQDYSDLKAKLGGCCPYSHYFRSGVIGSGLCIFSKFPILDTLLYQYSLNGYPYMLQHGDWFCGKSVGLAVINISGIVFNVYVTHLHAEYCREKDAYLPHRVVQAWELLQFIRHTAKAADVVLLGGDLNMHPQDVGIRLLRCWTGLRDAFTETKHFEGCEDGCTLIPNNCFTVNSELQPFPLGIRIDYILYKAGSGFTVRCEELQTTTGTAPGTDIPYSDHEAVMATLHIQRTGQAAGVTPSTAVPALVEVLSEARTEVRVGLQAARRQRYSSGRMALLALLLLLLQAAAALGALVGLAGGQPFPKLSFALLAFLALGVLLLATGLHLFHTIEVKMLQGTEEQMRMALGVLQERPGRS
;
A
#
# COMPACT_ATOMS: atom_id res chain seq x y z
N MET A 1 -39.31 50.83 -23.79
CA MET A 1 -38.16 51.00 -22.86
C MET A 1 -37.49 49.64 -22.72
N GLY A 2 -36.17 49.62 -22.85
CA GLY A 2 -35.41 48.53 -23.44
C GLY A 2 -35.35 47.24 -22.63
N ALA A 3 -35.48 46.12 -23.36
CA ALA A 3 -34.97 44.82 -23.03
C ALA A 3 -33.94 44.47 -24.12
N TRP A 4 -32.72 44.07 -23.72
CA TRP A 4 -31.78 43.30 -24.56
C TRP A 4 -30.83 42.49 -23.66
N PRO A 5 -30.76 41.16 -23.85
CA PRO A 5 -29.69 40.29 -23.39
C PRO A 5 -28.69 39.99 -24.52
N TRP A 6 -27.40 39.92 -24.21
CA TRP A 6 -26.34 39.29 -25.04
C TRP A 6 -25.24 38.84 -24.06
N GLY A 7 -24.62 37.67 -24.15
CA GLY A 7 -24.24 36.95 -25.35
C GLY A 7 -22.72 37.09 -25.52
N CYS A 8 -22.01 35.96 -25.55
CA CYS A 8 -20.56 35.77 -25.67
C CYS A 8 -19.84 36.69 -26.67
N LEU A 9 -18.60 37.10 -26.35
CA LEU A 9 -17.61 37.65 -27.30
C LEU A 9 -16.17 37.40 -26.79
N PRO A 10 -15.12 37.52 -27.64
CA PRO A 10 -14.18 36.43 -27.94
C PRO A 10 -12.68 36.82 -27.79
N ALA A 11 -11.79 35.88 -28.15
CA ALA A 11 -10.35 36.07 -28.30
C ALA A 11 -9.98 37.12 -29.38
N PRO A 12 -8.85 37.84 -29.24
CA PRO A 12 -8.36 38.72 -30.29
C PRO A 12 -7.40 37.99 -31.24
N PHE A 13 -7.78 37.93 -32.51
CA PHE A 13 -6.90 37.80 -33.67
C PHE A 13 -6.63 39.21 -34.21
N ILE A 14 -5.36 39.61 -34.38
CA ILE A 14 -4.96 40.68 -35.29
C ILE A 14 -4.21 40.04 -36.46
N SER A 15 -4.58 40.45 -37.66
CA SER A 15 -4.08 39.99 -38.95
C SER A 15 -3.33 41.10 -39.68
N GLY A 16 -2.44 40.72 -40.60
CA GLY A 16 -1.88 41.59 -41.65
C GLY A 16 -0.34 41.55 -41.73
N LEU A 17 0.27 40.59 -42.45
CA LEU A 17 0.59 40.57 -43.89
C LEU A 17 2.01 41.05 -44.21
N HIS A 18 2.92 40.12 -44.55
CA HIS A 18 3.76 40.23 -45.76
C HIS A 18 4.32 38.86 -46.18
N ARG A 19 4.10 38.52 -47.45
CA ARG A 19 4.61 37.36 -48.19
C ARG A 19 6.11 37.55 -48.52
N SER A 20 6.91 36.49 -48.36
CA SER A 20 8.00 36.15 -49.31
C SER A 20 8.46 34.70 -49.16
N GLN A 21 8.81 34.11 -50.30
CA GLN A 21 9.03 32.69 -50.64
C GLN A 21 10.36 32.06 -50.13
N PRO A 22 10.61 30.75 -50.35
CA PRO A 22 11.50 29.92 -49.53
C PRO A 22 12.98 30.04 -49.94
N GLN A 23 13.88 30.06 -48.95
CA GLN A 23 15.31 30.10 -49.19
C GLN A 23 15.87 28.74 -49.62
N LYS A 24 16.56 28.80 -50.77
CA LYS A 24 17.35 27.75 -51.41
C LYS A 24 18.64 27.44 -50.64
N ALA A 25 19.08 26.20 -50.84
CA ALA A 25 20.37 25.65 -50.49
C ALA A 25 21.58 26.54 -50.82
N VAL A 26 22.57 26.52 -49.94
CA VAL A 26 23.93 26.99 -50.22
C VAL A 26 24.86 25.77 -50.20
N ARG A 27 25.48 25.52 -51.36
CA ARG A 27 26.61 24.61 -51.58
C ARG A 27 27.84 25.14 -50.84
N CYS A 28 28.55 24.27 -50.14
CA CYS A 28 29.99 24.43 -49.88
C CYS A 28 30.77 23.34 -50.62
N SER A 29 31.88 23.76 -51.22
CA SER A 29 32.70 23.11 -52.22
C SER A 29 33.59 21.98 -51.68
N ALA A 30 33.90 21.05 -52.58
CA ALA A 30 34.86 19.97 -52.39
C ALA A 30 36.30 20.49 -52.19
N GLY A 31 36.99 19.91 -51.20
CA GLY A 31 38.43 19.95 -51.03
C GLY A 31 38.91 18.55 -50.60
N GLN A 32 39.78 17.95 -51.41
CA GLN A 32 40.34 16.61 -51.25
C GLN A 32 41.28 16.51 -50.04
N CYS A 33 41.20 15.42 -49.28
CA CYS A 33 42.31 14.83 -48.52
C CYS A 33 42.07 13.30 -48.38
N PRO A 34 43.13 12.47 -48.34
CA PRO A 34 43.10 11.08 -48.80
C PRO A 34 42.55 10.08 -47.77
N LEU A 35 41.76 9.12 -48.27
CA LEU A 35 41.28 7.96 -47.54
C LEU A 35 42.40 6.91 -47.39
N SER A 36 42.79 6.60 -46.16
CA SER A 36 43.46 5.35 -45.81
C SER A 36 42.44 4.20 -45.81
N PRO A 37 42.76 3.00 -46.32
CA PRO A 37 41.80 1.90 -46.35
C PRO A 37 41.51 1.36 -44.93
N LEU A 38 40.22 1.30 -44.57
CA LEU A 38 39.71 0.57 -43.41
C LEU A 38 39.94 -0.95 -43.61
N PRO A 39 40.32 -1.70 -42.57
CA PRO A 39 40.51 -3.15 -42.68
C PRO A 39 39.17 -3.85 -42.95
N THR A 40 39.18 -4.72 -43.95
CA THR A 40 38.08 -5.62 -44.29
C THR A 40 37.77 -6.56 -43.14
N TYR A 41 36.57 -6.43 -42.56
CA TYR A 41 36.02 -7.38 -41.60
C TYR A 41 35.45 -8.59 -42.37
N THR A 42 36.16 -9.71 -42.35
CA THR A 42 35.66 -11.01 -42.78
C THR A 42 34.80 -11.61 -41.65
N PRO A 43 33.53 -11.96 -41.89
CA PRO A 43 32.71 -12.62 -40.88
C PRO A 43 33.25 -14.05 -40.65
N PRO A 44 33.32 -14.52 -39.39
CA PRO A 44 33.70 -15.90 -39.14
C PRO A 44 32.60 -16.85 -39.65
N SER A 45 33.05 -17.94 -40.29
CA SER A 45 32.25 -19.08 -40.72
C SER A 45 31.42 -19.69 -39.56
N PRO A 46 30.24 -20.28 -39.82
CA PRO A 46 29.35 -20.79 -38.78
C PRO A 46 29.89 -22.10 -38.19
N THR A 47 30.81 -22.01 -37.24
CA THR A 47 31.24 -23.16 -36.46
C THR A 47 30.29 -23.40 -35.29
N ARG A 48 29.58 -24.53 -35.36
CA ARG A 48 28.85 -25.23 -34.28
C ARG A 48 28.01 -24.34 -33.36
N LYS A 49 26.69 -24.32 -33.61
CA LYS A 49 25.71 -24.21 -32.53
C LYS A 49 26.00 -25.32 -31.51
N GLY A 50 26.65 -24.98 -30.40
CA GLY A 50 26.58 -25.80 -29.20
C GLY A 50 25.11 -25.98 -28.80
N PRO A 51 24.74 -27.07 -28.11
CA PRO A 51 23.37 -27.24 -27.64
C PRO A 51 23.00 -26.02 -26.79
N PRO A 52 21.75 -25.51 -26.85
CA PRO A 52 21.32 -24.54 -25.86
C PRO A 52 21.48 -25.22 -24.49
N ILE A 53 22.39 -24.72 -23.68
CA ILE A 53 22.52 -25.15 -22.28
C ILE A 53 21.29 -24.56 -21.58
N CYS A 54 20.16 -25.27 -21.70
CA CYS A 54 18.96 -25.07 -20.91
C CYS A 54 19.21 -25.65 -19.52
N THR A 55 20.06 -25.02 -18.72
CA THR A 55 20.10 -25.33 -17.30
C THR A 55 18.90 -24.64 -16.64
N PRO A 56 17.94 -25.38 -16.07
CA PRO A 56 16.89 -24.75 -15.29
C PRO A 56 17.52 -23.94 -14.16
N SER A 57 17.01 -22.73 -13.96
CA SER A 57 17.41 -21.91 -12.81
C SER A 57 16.45 -22.23 -11.66
N ARG A 58 16.98 -22.75 -10.55
CA ARG A 58 16.28 -22.78 -9.27
C ARG A 58 16.57 -21.48 -8.54
N VAL A 59 15.51 -20.81 -8.09
CA VAL A 59 15.64 -19.55 -7.34
C VAL A 59 14.88 -19.69 -6.03
N GLY A 60 15.60 -19.57 -4.93
CA GLY A 60 15.06 -19.56 -3.57
C GLY A 60 14.67 -18.16 -3.13
N PHE A 61 13.41 -18.01 -2.70
CA PHE A 61 12.82 -16.76 -2.25
C PHE A 61 12.48 -16.85 -0.77
N PHE A 62 12.70 -15.76 -0.06
CA PHE A 62 12.26 -15.57 1.31
C PHE A 62 11.47 -14.27 1.42
N ALA A 63 10.23 -14.34 1.89
CA ALA A 63 9.41 -13.19 2.25
C ALA A 63 9.08 -13.25 3.73
N LEU A 64 9.44 -12.21 4.48
CA LEU A 64 9.10 -12.11 5.89
C LEU A 64 8.86 -10.66 6.30
N GLN A 65 7.83 -10.47 7.09
CA GLN A 65 7.58 -9.26 7.85
C GLN A 65 8.39 -9.28 9.16
N ALA A 66 9.24 -8.28 9.41
CA ALA A 66 10.11 -8.21 10.60
C ALA A 66 9.39 -7.75 11.90
N GLY A 67 8.12 -7.34 11.74
CA GLY A 67 7.07 -7.49 12.74
C GLY A 67 6.54 -6.22 13.39
N ARG A 68 5.29 -6.33 13.84
CA ARG A 68 4.55 -5.28 14.53
C ARG A 68 4.63 -5.49 16.04
N SER A 69 4.50 -4.41 16.81
CA SER A 69 4.00 -4.55 18.17
C SER A 69 2.94 -3.49 18.40
N VAL A 70 1.71 -3.95 18.65
CA VAL A 70 0.69 -3.11 19.26
C VAL A 70 0.56 -3.60 20.71
N PRO A 71 0.65 -2.72 21.73
CA PRO A 71 0.33 -3.14 23.08
C PRO A 71 -1.13 -3.62 23.14
N LYS A 72 -1.40 -4.64 23.98
CA LYS A 72 -2.73 -5.23 24.21
C LYS A 72 -3.83 -4.16 24.19
N GLN A 73 -4.75 -4.23 23.23
CA GLN A 73 -5.98 -3.45 23.28
C GLN A 73 -6.83 -3.96 24.45
N ALA A 74 -7.32 -3.06 25.29
CA ALA A 74 -8.51 -3.35 26.09
C ALA A 74 -9.73 -3.32 25.15
N PRO A 75 -10.75 -4.16 25.38
CA PRO A 75 -11.90 -4.27 24.48
C PRO A 75 -12.58 -2.92 24.28
N CYS A 76 -12.91 -2.60 23.02
CA CYS A 76 -13.71 -1.43 22.68
C CYS A 76 -15.08 -1.52 23.37
N THR A 77 -15.30 -0.72 24.41
CA THR A 77 -16.65 -0.44 24.90
C THR A 77 -17.37 0.49 23.93
N PRO A 78 -18.64 0.21 23.60
CA PRO A 78 -19.39 1.02 22.64
C PRO A 78 -19.70 2.39 23.23
N LEU A 79 -19.27 3.46 22.56
CA LEU A 79 -19.86 4.79 22.79
C LEU A 79 -21.24 4.78 22.13
N LEU A 80 -22.26 4.78 22.98
CA LEU A 80 -23.68 4.88 22.67
C LEU A 80 -23.99 6.07 21.75
N SER A 81 -24.80 5.82 20.74
CA SER A 81 -25.58 6.83 20.00
C SER A 81 -26.51 7.60 20.95
N PRO A 82 -26.85 8.88 20.68
CA PRO A 82 -27.73 9.64 21.56
C PRO A 82 -29.22 9.31 21.31
N CYS A 83 -29.96 9.05 22.38
CA CYS A 83 -31.44 8.93 22.39
C CYS A 83 -32.12 10.21 22.95
N PRO A 84 -33.42 10.44 22.66
CA PRO A 84 -34.14 11.72 22.83
C PRO A 84 -34.76 11.92 24.25
N PRO A 85 -35.42 13.07 24.58
CA PRO A 85 -35.51 13.66 25.93
C PRO A 85 -36.68 13.15 26.83
N PRO A 86 -36.75 13.57 28.12
CA PRO A 86 -37.41 12.79 29.21
C PRO A 86 -38.69 13.43 29.79
N LEU A 87 -39.51 12.63 30.51
CA LEU A 87 -40.52 13.01 31.52
C LEU A 87 -40.88 11.75 32.40
N PRO A 88 -41.54 11.85 33.59
CA PRO A 88 -41.09 12.34 34.92
C PRO A 88 -41.27 11.25 36.04
N PRO A 89 -41.10 11.53 37.36
CA PRO A 89 -40.58 10.54 38.34
C PRO A 89 -41.62 9.90 39.29
N HIS A 90 -41.35 8.69 39.79
CA HIS A 90 -41.95 8.12 41.00
C HIS A 90 -40.97 7.26 41.84
N SER A 91 -40.67 7.79 43.05
CA SER A 91 -40.54 7.18 44.40
C SER A 91 -39.85 5.83 44.71
N VAL A 92 -38.79 5.91 45.56
CA VAL A 92 -38.53 5.24 46.90
C VAL A 92 -38.53 3.69 46.98
N SER A 93 -37.63 2.88 47.60
CA SER A 93 -36.32 2.95 48.31
C SER A 93 -35.76 1.47 48.46
N PRO A 94 -34.91 1.06 49.44
CA PRO A 94 -33.48 0.77 49.26
C PRO A 94 -33.01 -0.67 49.63
N SER A 95 -31.88 -1.14 49.09
CA SER A 95 -30.84 -1.96 49.78
C SER A 95 -29.92 -2.71 48.80
N ALA A 96 -28.61 -2.42 48.82
CA ALA A 96 -27.50 -3.31 48.43
C ALA A 96 -26.14 -2.60 48.64
N PRO A 97 -25.04 -3.34 48.91
CA PRO A 97 -23.85 -2.83 49.58
C PRO A 97 -22.84 -2.11 48.66
N ASN A 98 -21.97 -1.32 49.29
CA ASN A 98 -20.95 -0.45 48.66
C ASN A 98 -20.04 -1.18 47.64
N PRO A 99 -19.69 -0.52 46.51
CA PRO A 99 -18.68 -1.03 45.58
C PRO A 99 -17.24 -0.83 46.12
N PRO A 100 -16.28 -1.66 45.68
CA PRO A 100 -14.88 -1.58 46.10
C PRO A 100 -14.17 -0.34 45.51
N PRO A 101 -13.02 0.08 46.10
CA PRO A 101 -12.37 1.34 45.78
C PRO A 101 -11.72 1.33 44.38
N ILE A 102 -11.71 2.53 43.78
CA ILE A 102 -11.14 2.87 42.47
C ILE A 102 -9.61 2.72 42.52
N PRO A 103 -8.96 1.98 41.60
CA PRO A 103 -7.51 2.05 41.46
C PRO A 103 -7.10 3.37 40.77
N PRO A 104 -6.04 4.04 41.26
CA PRO A 104 -5.61 5.33 40.72
C PRO A 104 -4.83 5.16 39.40
N ASN A 105 -4.92 6.19 38.55
CA ASN A 105 -4.02 6.52 37.45
C ASN A 105 -4.11 5.67 36.16
N CYS A 106 -5.08 5.99 35.32
CA CYS A 106 -5.00 5.76 33.89
C CYS A 106 -4.37 7.00 33.21
N HIS A 107 -3.04 7.06 33.14
CA HIS A 107 -2.38 7.97 32.21
C HIS A 107 -2.40 7.35 30.81
N ARG A 108 -3.42 7.70 30.02
CA ARG A 108 -3.46 7.42 28.57
C ARG A 108 -2.49 8.36 27.86
N LEU A 109 -1.33 7.85 27.46
CA LEU A 109 -0.44 8.51 26.51
C LEU A 109 -0.84 8.12 25.07
N PRO A 110 -1.03 9.07 24.14
CA PRO A 110 -1.23 8.75 22.73
C PRO A 110 0.03 8.07 22.19
N LEU A 111 -0.10 6.81 21.74
CA LEU A 111 1.00 6.05 21.15
C LEU A 111 1.40 6.73 19.82
N SER A 112 2.55 7.40 19.78
CA SER A 112 3.09 7.95 18.54
C SER A 112 3.61 6.82 17.65
N THR A 113 3.59 6.98 16.34
CA THR A 113 4.02 5.95 15.38
C THR A 113 5.54 5.67 15.37
N ARG A 114 6.36 6.54 15.97
CA ARG A 114 7.75 6.23 16.39
C ARG A 114 7.81 5.04 17.36
N ALA A 115 6.72 4.75 18.05
CA ALA A 115 6.64 3.68 19.01
C ALA A 115 6.63 2.29 18.35
N ILE A 116 6.36 2.12 17.05
CA ILE A 116 6.58 0.82 16.38
C ILE A 116 8.06 0.44 16.41
N ARG A 117 8.97 1.42 16.23
CA ARG A 117 10.42 1.23 16.41
C ARG A 117 10.76 0.92 17.87
N TYR A 118 10.21 1.66 18.85
CA TYR A 118 10.63 1.56 20.26
C TYR A 118 9.86 0.55 21.13
N LEU A 119 8.66 0.12 20.73
CA LEU A 119 7.81 -0.82 21.45
C LEU A 119 7.89 -2.24 20.88
N SER A 120 8.56 -2.45 19.75
CA SER A 120 8.73 -3.80 19.20
C SER A 120 9.52 -4.66 20.17
N LYS A 121 8.83 -5.66 20.74
CA LYS A 121 9.37 -6.52 21.81
C LYS A 121 10.53 -7.33 21.23
N ARG A 122 11.66 -7.34 21.93
CA ARG A 122 12.87 -8.10 21.55
C ARG A 122 13.33 -7.81 20.10
N ARG A 123 13.06 -6.61 19.55
CA ARG A 123 13.36 -6.23 18.15
C ARG A 123 14.77 -6.60 17.69
N GLN A 124 15.77 -6.18 18.45
CA GLN A 124 17.18 -6.37 18.11
C GLN A 124 17.59 -7.85 18.10
N GLU A 125 17.00 -8.65 18.97
CA GLU A 125 17.21 -10.10 18.99
C GLU A 125 16.58 -10.75 17.76
N ARG A 126 15.34 -10.38 17.43
CA ARG A 126 14.64 -10.89 16.22
C ARG A 126 15.37 -10.53 14.93
N ILE A 127 15.84 -9.29 14.79
CA ILE A 127 16.64 -8.87 13.61
C ILE A 127 17.92 -9.71 13.49
N ARG A 128 18.59 -10.03 14.60
CA ARG A 128 19.76 -10.93 14.58
C ARG A 128 19.38 -12.33 14.13
N LEU A 129 18.32 -12.91 14.69
CA LEU A 129 17.81 -14.25 14.34
C LEU A 129 17.41 -14.34 12.86
N ILE A 130 16.71 -13.33 12.35
CA ILE A 130 16.37 -13.22 10.93
C ILE A 130 17.65 -13.22 10.10
N GLY A 131 18.63 -12.38 10.45
CA GLY A 131 19.91 -12.35 9.74
C GLY A 131 20.68 -13.68 9.80
N ASP A 132 20.66 -14.40 10.93
CA ASP A 132 21.29 -15.73 11.05
C ASP A 132 20.61 -16.76 10.14
N ARG A 133 19.28 -16.80 10.15
CA ARG A 133 18.48 -17.70 9.30
C ARG A 133 18.76 -17.45 7.83
N LEU A 134 18.79 -16.19 7.40
CA LEU A 134 19.06 -15.80 6.03
C LEU A 134 20.48 -16.18 5.57
N CYS A 135 21.49 -16.04 6.44
CA CYS A 135 22.85 -16.49 6.16
C CYS A 135 22.95 -18.01 6.04
N GLN A 136 22.24 -18.75 6.91
CA GLN A 136 22.27 -20.21 6.97
C GLN A 136 21.63 -20.86 5.73
N GLU A 137 20.44 -20.40 5.35
CA GLU A 137 19.67 -20.98 4.23
C GLU A 137 20.23 -20.57 2.86
N GLY A 138 20.85 -19.38 2.78
CA GLY A 138 21.47 -18.91 1.55
C GLY A 138 20.47 -18.70 0.42
N PHE A 139 19.38 -17.97 0.66
CA PHE A 139 18.39 -17.61 -0.38
C PHE A 139 18.98 -16.73 -1.50
N ASP A 140 18.46 -16.87 -2.71
CA ASP A 140 18.88 -16.05 -3.86
C ASP A 140 18.31 -14.63 -3.80
N LEU A 141 17.08 -14.53 -3.29
CA LEU A 141 16.34 -13.29 -3.12
C LEU A 141 15.59 -13.27 -1.79
N VAL A 142 15.71 -12.15 -1.08
CA VAL A 142 15.07 -11.91 0.21
C VAL A 142 14.26 -10.62 0.11
N LEU A 143 12.99 -10.70 0.50
CA LEU A 143 11.99 -9.63 0.43
C LEU A 143 11.48 -9.38 1.85
N LEU A 144 11.90 -8.29 2.49
CA LEU A 144 11.47 -7.99 3.86
C LEU A 144 10.47 -6.85 3.90
N GLN A 145 9.49 -6.99 4.80
CA GLN A 145 8.52 -5.96 5.15
C GLN A 145 8.75 -5.53 6.61
N GLU A 146 8.23 -4.36 6.98
CA GLU A 146 8.30 -3.83 8.34
C GLU A 146 9.73 -3.66 8.93
N VAL A 147 10.74 -3.51 8.08
CA VAL A 147 12.07 -3.06 8.50
C VAL A 147 12.04 -1.53 8.68
N TRP A 148 11.37 -1.07 9.73
CA TRP A 148 11.06 0.35 9.96
C TRP A 148 12.27 1.21 10.36
N SER A 149 13.38 0.59 10.77
CA SER A 149 14.58 1.28 11.23
C SER A 149 15.67 1.17 10.18
N GLU A 150 16.17 2.31 9.68
CA GLU A 150 17.35 2.32 8.79
C GLU A 150 18.58 1.68 9.45
N GLN A 151 18.68 1.73 10.77
CA GLN A 151 19.73 1.02 11.51
C GLN A 151 19.54 -0.49 11.41
N ASP A 152 18.32 -1.01 11.59
CA ASP A 152 18.07 -2.46 11.51
C ASP A 152 18.32 -2.95 10.07
N TYR A 153 18.00 -2.15 9.04
CA TYR A 153 18.40 -2.42 7.65
C TYR A 153 19.93 -2.43 7.48
N SER A 154 20.64 -1.45 8.07
CA SER A 154 22.10 -1.37 7.98
C SER A 154 22.78 -2.57 8.66
N ASP A 155 22.27 -3.01 9.80
CA ASP A 155 22.74 -4.18 10.53
C ASP A 155 22.53 -5.47 9.71
N LEU A 156 21.33 -5.63 9.12
CA LEU A 156 21.05 -6.75 8.21
C LEU A 156 21.95 -6.70 6.97
N LYS A 157 22.15 -5.53 6.37
CA LYS A 157 23.04 -5.35 5.21
C LYS A 157 24.49 -5.74 5.53
N ALA A 158 25.00 -5.33 6.69
CA ALA A 158 26.34 -5.73 7.10
C ALA A 158 26.43 -7.26 7.31
N LYS A 159 25.44 -7.86 7.97
CA LYS A 159 25.39 -9.30 8.25
C LYS A 159 25.26 -10.16 7.00
N LEU A 160 24.41 -9.75 6.07
CA LEU A 160 24.13 -10.47 4.83
C LEU A 160 25.16 -10.19 3.72
N GLY A 161 26.10 -9.26 3.91
CA GLY A 161 27.03 -8.83 2.87
C GLY A 161 27.85 -9.96 2.23
N GLY A 162 28.09 -11.06 2.95
CA GLY A 162 28.78 -12.24 2.43
C GLY A 162 27.91 -13.17 1.57
N CYS A 163 26.60 -13.24 1.81
CA CYS A 163 25.69 -14.11 1.06
C CYS A 163 24.84 -13.34 0.05
N CYS A 164 24.32 -12.16 0.40
CA CYS A 164 23.50 -11.28 -0.44
C CYS A 164 24.14 -9.88 -0.51
N PRO A 165 25.18 -9.68 -1.34
CA PRO A 165 25.94 -8.42 -1.38
C PRO A 165 25.14 -7.24 -1.96
N TYR A 166 24.09 -7.51 -2.74
CA TYR A 166 23.25 -6.47 -3.34
C TYR A 166 22.00 -6.26 -2.50
N SER A 167 21.68 -5.01 -2.19
CA SER A 167 20.46 -4.70 -1.44
C SER A 167 19.94 -3.31 -1.72
N HIS A 168 18.64 -3.13 -1.48
CA HIS A 168 17.97 -1.84 -1.61
C HIS A 168 16.93 -1.64 -0.50
N TYR A 169 16.87 -0.44 0.06
CA TYR A 169 15.89 -0.02 1.07
C TYR A 169 14.99 1.06 0.48
N PHE A 170 13.69 0.78 0.39
CA PHE A 170 12.72 1.68 -0.23
C PHE A 170 12.23 2.72 0.79
N ARG A 171 12.60 3.99 0.60
CA ARG A 171 12.22 5.07 1.53
C ARG A 171 10.89 5.70 1.11
N SER A 172 9.94 5.79 2.04
CA SER A 172 8.59 6.35 1.84
C SER A 172 8.04 6.92 3.14
N GLY A 173 7.06 7.82 3.06
CA GLY A 173 6.35 8.33 4.23
C GLY A 173 7.24 9.02 5.27
N VAL A 174 6.71 9.20 6.48
CA VAL A 174 7.45 9.84 7.59
C VAL A 174 8.32 8.81 8.32
N ILE A 175 7.88 7.55 8.37
CA ILE A 175 8.55 6.47 9.12
C ILE A 175 9.45 5.61 8.23
N GLY A 176 9.20 5.57 6.93
CA GLY A 176 9.79 4.58 6.02
C GLY A 176 8.72 3.58 5.57
N SER A 177 8.89 3.02 4.37
CA SER A 177 7.98 1.99 3.84
C SER A 177 8.10 0.65 4.59
N GLY A 178 9.22 0.44 5.28
CA GLY A 178 9.58 -0.85 5.88
C GLY A 178 10.03 -1.91 4.87
N LEU A 179 10.11 -1.58 3.58
CA LEU A 179 10.40 -2.54 2.51
C LEU A 179 11.89 -2.54 2.16
N CYS A 180 12.48 -3.73 2.08
CA CYS A 180 13.80 -3.89 1.51
C CYS A 180 13.99 -5.24 0.79
N ILE A 181 14.97 -5.24 -0.10
CA ILE A 181 15.36 -6.41 -0.88
C ILE A 181 16.84 -6.69 -0.65
N PHE A 182 17.19 -7.96 -0.46
CA PHE A 182 18.56 -8.46 -0.55
C PHE A 182 18.65 -9.50 -1.67
N SER A 183 19.75 -9.50 -2.40
CA SER A 183 19.97 -10.39 -3.53
C SER A 183 21.42 -10.86 -3.59
N LYS A 184 21.59 -12.12 -4.00
CA LYS A 184 22.88 -12.64 -4.47
C LYS A 184 23.34 -11.99 -5.78
N PHE A 185 22.39 -11.51 -6.58
CA PHE A 185 22.61 -11.03 -7.94
C PHE A 185 22.51 -9.49 -8.01
N PRO A 186 23.21 -8.84 -8.96
CA PRO A 186 23.13 -7.40 -9.13
C PRO A 186 21.70 -6.90 -9.34
N ILE A 187 21.31 -5.91 -8.54
CA ILE A 187 20.09 -5.12 -8.77
C ILE A 187 20.43 -4.08 -9.85
N LEU A 188 19.78 -4.19 -11.00
CA LEU A 188 20.04 -3.35 -12.18
C LEU A 188 19.31 -2.02 -12.13
N ASP A 189 18.08 -2.02 -11.61
CA ASP A 189 17.25 -0.82 -11.51
C ASP A 189 16.27 -0.97 -10.35
N THR A 190 15.81 0.16 -9.79
CA THR A 190 14.79 0.20 -8.75
C THR A 190 13.77 1.30 -8.98
N LEU A 191 12.53 1.05 -8.59
CA LEU A 191 11.44 2.03 -8.65
C LEU A 191 10.53 1.87 -7.43
N LEU A 192 10.04 2.98 -6.89
CA LEU A 192 9.10 2.98 -5.77
C LEU A 192 7.80 3.65 -6.17
N TYR A 193 6.67 3.03 -5.83
CA TYR A 193 5.36 3.64 -5.95
C TYR A 193 4.67 3.66 -4.58
N GLN A 194 4.45 4.85 -4.03
CA GLN A 194 3.68 5.05 -2.82
C GLN A 194 2.18 5.05 -3.14
N TYR A 195 1.39 4.26 -2.41
CA TYR A 195 -0.04 4.19 -2.64
C TYR A 195 -0.75 5.49 -2.27
N SER A 196 -1.84 5.79 -2.98
CA SER A 196 -2.56 7.04 -2.81
C SER A 196 -3.37 7.12 -1.51
N LEU A 197 -3.81 5.98 -0.96
CA LEU A 197 -4.59 5.89 0.27
C LEU A 197 -3.92 4.95 1.28
N ASN A 198 -3.50 5.49 2.42
CA ASN A 198 -2.75 4.77 3.46
C ASN A 198 -3.40 4.82 4.85
N GLY A 199 -4.70 5.12 4.93
CA GLY A 199 -5.44 5.17 6.20
C GLY A 199 -5.74 6.60 6.63
N TYR A 200 -6.00 6.81 7.93
CA TYR A 200 -6.45 8.10 8.46
C TYR A 200 -5.40 8.72 9.40
N PRO A 201 -4.99 9.99 9.20
CA PRO A 201 -3.95 10.64 10.01
C PRO A 201 -4.32 10.81 11.48
N TYR A 202 -5.62 10.90 11.78
CA TYR A 202 -6.15 11.04 13.14
C TYR A 202 -6.29 9.70 13.88
N MET A 203 -6.17 8.57 13.18
CA MET A 203 -6.16 7.24 13.80
C MET A 203 -4.72 6.88 14.19
N LEU A 204 -4.17 7.57 15.19
CA LEU A 204 -2.75 7.45 15.58
C LEU A 204 -2.32 6.03 15.97
N GLN A 205 -3.25 5.23 16.50
CA GLN A 205 -3.02 3.82 16.85
C GLN A 205 -2.92 2.93 15.60
N HIS A 206 -3.39 3.42 14.45
CA HIS A 206 -3.38 2.75 13.16
C HIS A 206 -2.28 3.36 12.28
N GLY A 207 -1.05 2.88 12.46
CA GLY A 207 0.17 3.56 12.01
C GLY A 207 0.39 3.67 10.50
N ASP A 208 -0.42 3.00 9.67
CA ASP A 208 -0.23 2.88 8.21
C ASP A 208 -0.09 4.23 7.49
N TRP A 209 -0.82 5.27 7.94
CA TRP A 209 -0.79 6.58 7.29
C TRP A 209 0.60 7.22 7.36
N PHE A 210 1.34 6.97 8.45
CA PHE A 210 2.67 7.54 8.68
C PHE A 210 3.78 6.73 7.99
N CYS A 211 3.54 5.46 7.70
CA CYS A 211 4.49 4.57 7.03
C CYS A 211 4.57 4.81 5.52
N GLY A 212 3.53 5.38 4.92
CA GLY A 212 3.48 5.59 3.46
C GLY A 212 3.60 4.26 2.71
N LYS A 213 2.63 3.36 2.92
CA LYS A 213 2.59 2.03 2.29
C LYS A 213 2.80 2.15 0.77
N SER A 214 3.51 1.18 0.22
CA SER A 214 4.07 1.29 -1.14
C SER A 214 4.37 -0.09 -1.73
N VAL A 215 4.71 -0.10 -3.02
CA VAL A 215 5.38 -1.21 -3.71
C VAL A 215 6.74 -0.77 -4.23
N GLY A 216 7.77 -1.52 -3.90
CA GLY A 216 9.10 -1.39 -4.46
C GLY A 216 9.32 -2.40 -5.59
N LEU A 217 9.87 -1.97 -6.71
CA LEU A 217 10.35 -2.79 -7.81
C LEU A 217 11.88 -2.82 -7.79
N ALA A 218 12.46 -4.00 -7.97
CA ALA A 218 13.85 -4.23 -8.32
C ALA A 218 13.93 -5.06 -9.61
N VAL A 219 14.71 -4.60 -10.58
CA VAL A 219 15.03 -5.35 -11.80
C VAL A 219 16.34 -6.10 -11.57
N ILE A 220 16.33 -7.41 -11.71
CA ILE A 220 17.47 -8.29 -11.35
C ILE A 220 17.72 -9.26 -12.50
N ASN A 221 18.99 -9.44 -12.88
CA ASN A 221 19.37 -10.45 -13.87
C ASN A 221 19.98 -11.66 -13.18
N ILE A 222 19.29 -12.79 -13.26
CA ILE A 222 19.72 -14.07 -12.71
C ILE A 222 20.01 -15.00 -13.88
N SER A 223 21.28 -15.31 -14.12
CA SER A 223 21.70 -16.26 -15.16
C SER A 223 21.16 -15.96 -16.57
N GLY A 224 21.04 -14.67 -16.93
CA GLY A 224 20.53 -14.24 -18.23
C GLY A 224 19.00 -14.16 -18.33
N ILE A 225 18.30 -14.26 -17.19
CA ILE A 225 16.84 -14.13 -17.07
C ILE A 225 16.56 -12.82 -16.31
N VAL A 226 15.75 -11.95 -16.89
CA VAL A 226 15.38 -10.66 -16.29
C VAL A 226 14.15 -10.85 -15.39
N PHE A 227 14.36 -10.67 -14.09
CA PHE A 227 13.31 -10.66 -13.09
C PHE A 227 12.89 -9.24 -12.77
N ASN A 228 11.59 -8.97 -12.82
CA ASN A 228 11.00 -7.84 -12.12
C ASN A 228 10.45 -8.36 -10.79
N VAL A 229 11.12 -7.95 -9.72
CA VAL A 229 10.83 -8.36 -8.34
C VAL A 229 10.14 -7.21 -7.63
N TYR A 230 8.91 -7.45 -7.18
CA TYR A 230 8.07 -6.50 -6.47
C TYR A 230 7.98 -6.91 -5.01
N VAL A 231 8.27 -5.98 -4.10
CA VAL A 231 8.03 -6.12 -2.66
C VAL A 231 6.98 -5.11 -2.24
N THR A 232 5.99 -5.54 -1.46
CA THR A 232 4.91 -4.65 -1.02
C THR A 232 4.48 -4.99 0.40
N HIS A 233 3.84 -4.02 1.05
CA HIS A 233 3.09 -4.20 2.27
C HIS A 233 1.82 -3.37 2.15
N LEU A 234 0.65 -3.99 2.09
CA LEU A 234 -0.63 -3.27 1.99
C LEU A 234 -1.08 -2.76 3.36
N HIS A 235 -2.14 -1.95 3.39
CA HIS A 235 -2.71 -1.42 4.62
C HIS A 235 -3.17 -2.57 5.53
N ALA A 236 -2.96 -2.48 6.84
CA ALA A 236 -3.37 -3.53 7.76
C ALA A 236 -4.90 -3.65 7.90
N GLU A 237 -5.39 -4.88 8.13
CA GLU A 237 -6.76 -5.13 8.60
C GLU A 237 -6.76 -5.07 10.14
N TYR A 238 -7.49 -4.10 10.70
CA TYR A 238 -7.53 -3.89 12.15
C TYR A 238 -8.72 -4.57 12.84
N CYS A 239 -9.76 -4.86 12.07
CA CYS A 239 -10.99 -5.47 12.57
C CYS A 239 -11.76 -6.07 11.41
N ARG A 240 -11.85 -7.41 11.36
CA ARG A 240 -12.53 -8.13 10.28
C ARG A 240 -14.02 -7.79 10.16
N GLU A 241 -14.70 -7.65 11.29
CA GLU A 241 -16.16 -7.38 11.32
C GLU A 241 -16.50 -5.93 10.92
N LYS A 242 -15.64 -4.97 11.23
CA LYS A 242 -15.87 -3.53 11.04
C LYS A 242 -14.69 -2.87 10.36
N ASP A 243 -14.44 -3.33 9.14
CA ASP A 243 -13.27 -2.89 8.41
C ASP A 243 -13.51 -1.59 7.63
N ALA A 244 -13.22 -0.46 8.28
CA ALA A 244 -13.26 0.85 7.63
C ALA A 244 -12.15 1.06 6.58
N TYR A 245 -11.18 0.14 6.49
CA TYR A 245 -10.01 0.24 5.61
C TYR A 245 -10.08 -0.67 4.38
N LEU A 246 -11.14 -1.49 4.25
CA LEU A 246 -11.33 -2.33 3.07
C LEU A 246 -11.26 -1.52 1.76
N PRO A 247 -11.94 -0.36 1.61
CA PRO A 247 -11.83 0.43 0.39
C PRO A 247 -10.41 0.93 0.12
N HIS A 248 -9.62 1.21 1.17
CA HIS A 248 -8.21 1.59 1.01
C HIS A 248 -7.39 0.40 0.50
N ARG A 249 -7.55 -0.80 1.09
CA ARG A 249 -6.86 -2.01 0.62
C ARG A 249 -7.24 -2.36 -0.82
N VAL A 250 -8.49 -2.17 -1.22
CA VAL A 250 -8.95 -2.39 -2.60
C VAL A 250 -8.33 -1.38 -3.57
N VAL A 251 -8.26 -0.10 -3.20
CA VAL A 251 -7.54 0.92 -4.01
C VAL A 251 -6.06 0.56 -4.14
N GLN A 252 -5.40 0.17 -3.05
CA GLN A 252 -4.00 -0.23 -3.10
C GLN A 252 -3.78 -1.47 -3.97
N ALA A 253 -4.65 -2.48 -3.91
CA ALA A 253 -4.61 -3.65 -4.78
C ALA A 253 -4.78 -3.27 -6.25
N TRP A 254 -5.67 -2.33 -6.55
CA TRP A 254 -5.86 -1.78 -7.89
C TRP A 254 -4.63 -0.99 -8.38
N GLU A 255 -4.01 -0.21 -7.53
CA GLU A 255 -2.77 0.49 -7.88
C GLU A 255 -1.61 -0.48 -8.10
N LEU A 256 -1.48 -1.50 -7.23
CA LEU A 256 -0.47 -2.54 -7.32
C LEU A 256 -0.58 -3.34 -8.63
N LEU A 257 -1.78 -3.79 -9.00
CA LEU A 257 -1.97 -4.53 -10.26
C LEU A 257 -1.66 -3.65 -11.48
N GLN A 258 -2.01 -2.35 -11.43
CA GLN A 258 -1.72 -1.43 -12.53
C GLN A 258 -0.22 -1.19 -12.63
N PHE A 259 0.44 -0.94 -11.50
CA PHE A 259 1.89 -0.76 -11.42
C PHE A 259 2.64 -1.95 -12.01
N ILE A 260 2.30 -3.17 -11.59
CA ILE A 260 2.89 -4.41 -12.14
C ILE A 260 2.67 -4.49 -13.64
N ARG A 261 1.45 -4.27 -14.15
CA ARG A 261 1.15 -4.37 -15.59
C ARG A 261 1.92 -3.37 -16.44
N HIS A 262 2.11 -2.16 -15.94
CA HIS A 262 2.78 -1.11 -16.69
C HIS A 262 4.30 -1.24 -16.65
N THR A 263 4.86 -1.90 -15.62
CA THR A 263 6.31 -2.04 -15.45
C THR A 263 6.86 -3.41 -15.83
N ALA A 264 6.04 -4.47 -15.86
CA ALA A 264 6.48 -5.84 -16.11
C ALA A 264 6.72 -6.23 -17.58
N LYS A 265 6.48 -5.32 -18.55
CA LYS A 265 6.47 -5.66 -19.99
C LYS A 265 7.80 -6.21 -20.51
N ALA A 266 8.92 -5.82 -19.92
CA ALA A 266 10.26 -6.24 -20.32
C ALA A 266 10.80 -7.42 -19.49
N ALA A 267 10.03 -7.94 -18.53
CA ALA A 267 10.48 -8.99 -17.63
C ALA A 267 10.28 -10.38 -18.25
N ASP A 268 11.28 -11.24 -18.09
CA ASP A 268 11.16 -12.68 -18.38
C ASP A 268 10.37 -13.39 -17.28
N VAL A 269 10.54 -12.95 -16.03
CA VAL A 269 9.81 -13.45 -14.87
C VAL A 269 9.37 -12.27 -14.00
N VAL A 270 8.11 -12.31 -13.58
CA VAL A 270 7.52 -11.38 -12.63
C VAL A 270 7.35 -12.10 -11.31
N LEU A 271 7.82 -11.48 -10.23
CA LEU A 271 7.68 -11.98 -8.88
C LEU A 271 7.12 -10.87 -7.99
N LEU A 272 6.09 -11.17 -7.22
CA LEU A 272 5.57 -10.31 -6.18
C LEU A 272 5.68 -11.04 -4.84
N GLY A 273 6.29 -10.41 -3.85
CA GLY A 273 6.33 -10.91 -2.48
C GLY A 273 5.93 -9.87 -1.45
N GLY A 274 5.27 -10.32 -0.39
CA GLY A 274 5.05 -9.55 0.83
C GLY A 274 3.66 -9.70 1.44
N ASP A 275 3.43 -8.93 2.50
CA ASP A 275 2.17 -8.89 3.24
C ASP A 275 1.11 -8.08 2.49
N LEU A 276 0.08 -8.78 2.02
CA LEU A 276 -1.05 -8.18 1.33
C LEU A 276 -2.22 -7.85 2.27
N ASN A 277 -2.12 -8.18 3.58
CA ASN A 277 -3.11 -7.89 4.62
C ASN A 277 -4.54 -8.28 4.25
N MET A 278 -4.67 -9.35 3.47
CA MET A 278 -5.94 -9.84 2.94
C MET A 278 -5.87 -11.36 2.82
N HIS A 279 -6.95 -12.01 3.23
CA HIS A 279 -7.15 -13.45 3.08
C HIS A 279 -7.27 -13.82 1.59
N PRO A 280 -6.94 -15.06 1.16
CA PRO A 280 -6.93 -15.43 -0.26
C PRO A 280 -8.27 -15.23 -0.99
N GLN A 281 -9.38 -15.27 -0.26
CA GLN A 281 -10.73 -15.06 -0.79
C GLN A 281 -11.19 -13.60 -0.81
N ASP A 282 -10.41 -12.70 -0.22
CA ASP A 282 -10.75 -11.28 -0.21
C ASP A 282 -10.63 -10.68 -1.62
N VAL A 283 -11.52 -9.72 -1.89
CA VAL A 283 -11.69 -9.13 -3.21
C VAL A 283 -10.40 -8.54 -3.77
N GLY A 284 -9.54 -7.95 -2.93
CA GLY A 284 -8.27 -7.38 -3.39
C GLY A 284 -7.28 -8.43 -3.90
N ILE A 285 -7.19 -9.60 -3.25
CA ILE A 285 -6.31 -10.71 -3.69
C ILE A 285 -6.83 -11.32 -4.98
N ARG A 286 -8.14 -11.61 -5.04
CA ARG A 286 -8.77 -12.14 -6.24
C ARG A 286 -8.62 -11.17 -7.41
N LEU A 287 -8.85 -9.87 -7.19
CA LEU A 287 -8.70 -8.83 -8.22
C LEU A 287 -7.26 -8.78 -8.76
N LEU A 288 -6.26 -8.72 -7.87
CA LEU A 288 -4.86 -8.71 -8.24
C LEU A 288 -4.49 -9.93 -9.09
N ARG A 289 -4.85 -11.13 -8.65
CA ARG A 289 -4.51 -12.38 -9.35
C ARG A 289 -5.23 -12.51 -10.68
N CYS A 290 -6.55 -12.32 -10.72
CA CYS A 290 -7.34 -12.43 -11.95
C CYS A 290 -6.91 -11.42 -13.02
N TRP A 291 -6.52 -10.20 -12.63
CA TRP A 291 -6.19 -9.13 -13.57
C TRP A 291 -4.74 -9.17 -14.09
N THR A 292 -3.80 -9.62 -13.25
CA THR A 292 -2.37 -9.74 -13.62
C THR A 292 -2.03 -11.11 -14.22
N GLY A 293 -2.80 -12.14 -13.87
CA GLY A 293 -2.46 -13.53 -14.15
C GLY A 293 -1.31 -14.05 -13.29
N LEU A 294 -1.00 -13.40 -12.17
CA LEU A 294 -0.05 -13.90 -11.19
C LEU A 294 -0.62 -15.15 -10.51
N ARG A 295 0.20 -16.20 -10.46
CA ARG A 295 -0.12 -17.46 -9.80
C ARG A 295 0.42 -17.46 -8.38
N ASP A 296 -0.31 -18.09 -7.48
CA ASP A 296 0.03 -18.15 -6.06
C ASP A 296 0.92 -19.37 -5.81
N ALA A 297 2.13 -19.15 -5.29
CA ALA A 297 3.07 -20.23 -5.02
C ALA A 297 2.50 -21.26 -4.06
N PHE A 298 1.69 -20.84 -3.08
CA PHE A 298 1.05 -21.78 -2.16
C PHE A 298 0.09 -22.74 -2.88
N THR A 299 -0.72 -22.23 -3.82
CA THR A 299 -1.67 -23.09 -4.55
C THR A 299 -1.01 -23.92 -5.65
N GLU A 300 0.15 -23.51 -6.15
CA GLU A 300 0.84 -24.14 -7.28
C GLU A 300 1.98 -25.08 -6.86
N THR A 301 2.37 -25.06 -5.57
CA THR A 301 3.49 -25.87 -5.10
C THR A 301 3.18 -27.37 -5.19
N LYS A 302 4.20 -28.18 -5.49
CA LYS A 302 4.07 -29.65 -5.45
C LYS A 302 4.21 -30.18 -4.03
N HIS A 303 5.02 -29.50 -3.23
CA HIS A 303 5.34 -29.87 -1.87
C HIS A 303 5.21 -28.64 -0.98
N PHE A 304 4.41 -28.77 0.07
CA PHE A 304 4.21 -27.74 1.09
C PHE A 304 4.61 -28.29 2.46
N GLU A 305 5.38 -27.51 3.21
CA GLU A 305 5.74 -27.78 4.60
C GLU A 305 5.59 -26.50 5.43
N GLY A 306 4.79 -26.52 6.48
CA GLY A 306 4.61 -25.32 7.30
C GLY A 306 3.29 -25.31 8.05
N CYS A 307 2.82 -24.11 8.38
CA CYS A 307 1.55 -23.89 9.06
C CYS A 307 0.37 -24.33 8.20
N GLU A 308 -0.68 -24.82 8.86
CA GLU A 308 -1.91 -25.26 8.19
C GLU A 308 -2.48 -24.17 7.27
N ASP A 309 -2.95 -24.56 6.08
CA ASP A 309 -3.43 -23.67 5.02
C ASP A 309 -2.45 -22.55 4.58
N GLY A 310 -1.17 -22.70 4.91
CA GLY A 310 -0.15 -21.69 4.65
C GLY A 310 -0.35 -20.42 5.48
N CYS A 311 -1.03 -20.52 6.62
CA CYS A 311 -1.27 -19.39 7.51
C CYS A 311 0.04 -18.75 7.96
N THR A 312 0.11 -17.44 7.86
CA THR A 312 1.32 -16.68 8.19
C THR A 312 1.15 -15.86 9.46
N LEU A 313 -0.08 -15.56 9.86
CA LEU A 313 -0.38 -15.00 11.17
C LEU A 313 -1.13 -16.05 12.00
N ILE A 314 -0.43 -16.67 12.96
CA ILE A 314 -0.93 -17.83 13.71
C ILE A 314 -1.24 -17.51 15.19
N PRO A 315 -2.23 -18.18 15.82
CA PRO A 315 -2.61 -17.91 17.22
C PRO A 315 -1.57 -18.31 18.27
N ASN A 316 -0.69 -19.26 17.92
CA ASN A 316 0.35 -19.76 18.83
C ASN A 316 1.58 -18.84 18.88
N ASN A 317 1.63 -17.80 18.05
CA ASN A 317 2.72 -16.84 18.04
C ASN A 317 2.54 -15.79 19.15
N CYS A 318 3.56 -15.63 20.00
CA CYS A 318 3.49 -14.78 21.19
C CYS A 318 3.46 -13.26 20.89
N PHE A 319 3.67 -12.86 19.64
CA PHE A 319 3.56 -11.48 19.18
C PHE A 319 2.22 -11.17 18.51
N THR A 320 1.42 -12.20 18.17
CA THR A 320 0.10 -12.04 17.57
C THR A 320 -0.96 -11.59 18.59
N VAL A 321 -1.97 -10.86 18.11
CA VAL A 321 -3.11 -10.43 18.91
C VAL A 321 -4.29 -11.38 18.68
N ASN A 322 -4.48 -12.35 19.59
CA ASN A 322 -5.49 -13.41 19.44
C ASN A 322 -6.94 -12.93 19.30
N SER A 323 -7.27 -11.70 19.70
CA SER A 323 -8.59 -11.12 19.45
C SER A 323 -8.83 -10.80 17.98
N GLU A 324 -7.78 -10.51 17.21
CA GLU A 324 -7.88 -10.23 15.76
C GLU A 324 -8.06 -11.53 14.96
N LEU A 325 -7.58 -12.66 15.50
CA LEU A 325 -7.70 -13.99 14.90
C LEU A 325 -8.97 -14.76 15.29
N GLN A 326 -9.91 -14.18 16.05
CA GLN A 326 -11.14 -14.89 16.44
C GLN A 326 -11.92 -15.49 15.27
N PRO A 327 -12.04 -14.83 14.09
CA PRO A 327 -12.69 -15.42 12.91
C PRO A 327 -11.87 -16.54 12.25
N PHE A 328 -10.60 -16.68 12.62
CA PHE A 328 -9.58 -17.51 11.98
C PHE A 328 -8.85 -18.37 13.04
N PRO A 329 -9.50 -19.40 13.60
CA PRO A 329 -8.97 -20.16 14.73
C PRO A 329 -7.66 -20.91 14.45
N LEU A 330 -7.36 -21.18 13.17
CA LEU A 330 -6.10 -21.81 12.74
C LEU A 330 -5.03 -20.79 12.32
N GLY A 331 -5.39 -19.50 12.25
CA GLY A 331 -4.58 -18.44 11.68
C GLY A 331 -5.11 -17.96 10.32
N ILE A 332 -4.45 -16.94 9.78
CA ILE A 332 -4.81 -16.31 8.51
C ILE A 332 -3.57 -16.24 7.61
N ARG A 333 -3.75 -16.51 6.32
CA ARG A 333 -2.72 -16.34 5.29
C ARG A 333 -2.82 -14.95 4.68
N ILE A 334 -1.82 -14.12 4.95
CA ILE A 334 -1.75 -12.74 4.45
C ILE A 334 -0.43 -12.39 3.77
N ASP A 335 0.59 -13.25 3.88
CA ASP A 335 1.86 -13.13 3.17
C ASP A 335 1.88 -14.04 1.95
N TYR A 336 2.35 -13.50 0.82
CA TYR A 336 2.29 -14.19 -0.46
C TYR A 336 3.60 -14.13 -1.21
N ILE A 337 3.87 -15.19 -1.97
CA ILE A 337 4.80 -15.17 -3.10
C ILE A 337 3.98 -15.49 -4.35
N LEU A 338 3.77 -14.50 -5.19
CA LEU A 338 3.05 -14.64 -6.46
C LEU A 338 4.01 -14.49 -7.63
N TYR A 339 3.79 -15.24 -8.71
CA TYR A 339 4.70 -15.22 -9.85
C TYR A 339 4.01 -15.42 -11.19
N LYS A 340 4.69 -14.98 -12.25
CA LYS A 340 4.28 -15.18 -13.65
C LYS A 340 5.51 -15.21 -14.55
N ALA A 341 5.46 -16.03 -15.60
CA ALA A 341 6.48 -16.00 -16.65
C ALA A 341 6.02 -15.14 -17.84
N GLY A 342 6.99 -14.52 -18.50
CA GLY A 342 6.87 -13.94 -19.83
C GLY A 342 6.76 -15.02 -20.91
N SER A 343 6.47 -14.61 -22.15
CA SER A 343 6.12 -15.52 -23.25
C SER A 343 7.22 -16.51 -23.67
N GLY A 344 8.48 -16.28 -23.30
CA GLY A 344 9.62 -17.15 -23.61
C GLY A 344 10.04 -18.08 -22.47
N PHE A 345 9.28 -18.11 -21.37
CA PHE A 345 9.66 -18.84 -20.17
C PHE A 345 8.48 -19.61 -19.57
N THR A 346 8.80 -20.69 -18.87
CA THR A 346 7.92 -21.35 -17.93
C THR A 346 8.50 -21.24 -16.53
N VAL A 347 7.62 -21.13 -15.55
CA VAL A 347 7.97 -21.07 -14.13
C VAL A 347 7.01 -21.96 -13.37
N ARG A 348 7.53 -22.72 -12.42
CA ARG A 348 6.74 -23.58 -11.52
C ARG A 348 7.27 -23.44 -10.09
N CYS A 349 6.38 -23.49 -9.12
CA CYS A 349 6.76 -23.65 -7.72
C CYS A 349 7.06 -25.13 -7.46
N GLU A 350 8.29 -25.47 -7.11
CA GLU A 350 8.64 -26.84 -6.74
C GLU A 350 8.29 -27.11 -5.29
N GLU A 351 8.67 -26.18 -4.42
CA GLU A 351 8.53 -26.27 -2.97
C GLU A 351 8.09 -24.93 -2.43
N LEU A 352 7.22 -24.95 -1.43
CA LEU A 352 6.87 -23.80 -0.61
C LEU A 352 6.94 -24.22 0.85
N GLN A 353 7.53 -23.39 1.68
CA GLN A 353 7.63 -23.62 3.11
C GLN A 353 7.18 -22.39 3.89
N THR A 354 6.64 -22.58 5.09
CA THR A 354 6.58 -21.52 6.09
C THR A 354 7.38 -21.88 7.32
N THR A 355 7.82 -20.86 8.07
CA THR A 355 8.19 -21.12 9.48
C THR A 355 6.95 -21.55 10.28
N THR A 356 7.17 -22.14 11.45
CA THR A 356 6.12 -22.75 12.27
C THR A 356 6.16 -22.28 13.73
N GLY A 357 6.44 -20.99 13.95
CA GLY A 357 6.52 -20.37 15.26
C GLY A 357 7.95 -20.06 15.68
N THR A 358 8.43 -20.68 16.77
CA THR A 358 9.70 -20.32 17.39
C THR A 358 10.89 -20.62 16.50
N ALA A 359 11.84 -19.69 16.43
CA ALA A 359 13.08 -19.90 15.69
C ALA A 359 13.86 -21.08 16.31
N PRO A 360 14.51 -21.94 15.49
CA PRO A 360 15.22 -23.12 15.98
C PRO A 360 16.23 -22.77 17.07
N GLY A 361 16.17 -23.49 18.19
CA GLY A 361 17.06 -23.28 19.33
C GLY A 361 16.73 -22.05 20.20
N THR A 362 15.57 -21.42 20.00
CA THR A 362 15.13 -20.24 20.78
C THR A 362 13.72 -20.40 21.33
N ASP A 363 13.35 -19.53 22.28
CA ASP A 363 12.03 -19.44 22.88
C ASP A 363 11.09 -18.44 22.16
N ILE A 364 11.54 -17.82 21.08
CA ILE A 364 10.79 -16.77 20.38
C ILE A 364 10.66 -17.02 18.88
N PRO A 365 9.54 -16.63 18.27
CA PRO A 365 9.41 -16.61 16.83
C PRO A 365 10.26 -15.47 16.22
N TYR A 366 10.58 -15.60 14.94
CA TYR A 366 11.29 -14.57 14.18
C TYR A 366 10.52 -13.25 14.12
N SER A 367 9.19 -13.34 14.05
CA SER A 367 8.28 -12.22 13.94
C SER A 367 6.89 -12.61 14.45
N ASP A 368 5.91 -11.70 14.45
CA ASP A 368 4.48 -12.04 14.57
C ASP A 368 3.94 -12.77 13.33
N HIS A 369 4.63 -12.66 12.21
CA HIS A 369 4.36 -13.42 10.99
C HIS A 369 5.34 -14.58 10.82
N GLU A 370 4.86 -15.68 10.23
CA GLU A 370 5.68 -16.75 9.70
C GLU A 370 6.27 -16.35 8.34
N ALA A 371 7.53 -16.69 8.10
CA ALA A 371 8.17 -16.43 6.81
C ALA A 371 7.59 -17.34 5.75
N VAL A 372 7.44 -16.84 4.51
CA VAL A 372 7.09 -17.64 3.34
C VAL A 372 8.35 -17.83 2.50
N MET A 373 8.66 -19.10 2.19
CA MET A 373 9.83 -19.49 1.42
C MET A 373 9.39 -20.28 0.20
N ALA A 374 9.92 -19.95 -0.98
CA ALA A 374 9.55 -20.64 -2.22
C ALA A 374 10.78 -20.99 -3.05
N THR A 375 10.79 -22.19 -3.62
CA THR A 375 11.77 -22.59 -4.64
C THR A 375 11.07 -22.61 -5.99
N LEU A 376 11.38 -21.64 -6.85
CA LEU A 376 10.86 -21.60 -8.21
C LEU A 376 11.85 -22.23 -9.18
N HIS A 377 11.32 -23.00 -10.12
CA HIS A 377 12.08 -23.58 -11.20
C HIS A 377 11.66 -22.96 -12.53
N ILE A 378 12.62 -22.29 -13.17
CA ILE A 378 12.43 -21.51 -14.39
C ILE A 378 13.10 -22.22 -15.56
N GLN A 379 12.39 -22.35 -16.67
CA GLN A 379 12.92 -22.89 -17.92
C GLN A 379 12.61 -21.97 -19.09
N ARG A 380 13.59 -21.77 -19.98
CA ARG A 380 13.35 -21.08 -21.25
C ARG A 380 12.57 -22.01 -22.17
N THR A 381 11.49 -21.49 -22.74
CA THR A 381 10.62 -22.21 -23.67
C THR A 381 10.97 -21.80 -25.10
N GLY A 382 11.17 -22.78 -25.99
CA GLY A 382 11.47 -22.52 -27.41
C GLY A 382 10.26 -22.11 -28.25
N GLN A 383 9.05 -22.16 -27.68
CA GLN A 383 7.81 -21.73 -28.31
C GLN A 383 6.99 -20.91 -27.31
N ALA A 384 6.44 -19.79 -27.78
CA ALA A 384 5.47 -19.02 -27.03
C ALA A 384 4.22 -19.87 -26.82
N ALA A 385 3.98 -20.32 -25.59
CA ALA A 385 2.71 -20.93 -25.24
C ALA A 385 1.61 -19.90 -25.50
N GLY A 386 0.70 -20.21 -26.43
CA GLY A 386 -0.47 -19.40 -26.70
C GLY A 386 -1.25 -19.19 -25.41
N VAL A 387 -1.42 -17.93 -25.00
CA VAL A 387 -2.35 -17.56 -23.93
C VAL A 387 -3.73 -18.04 -24.37
N THR A 388 -4.32 -19.01 -23.68
CA THR A 388 -5.73 -19.39 -23.87
C THR A 388 -6.62 -18.39 -23.13
N PRO A 389 -7.34 -17.49 -23.81
CA PRO A 389 -8.20 -16.50 -23.16
C PRO A 389 -9.66 -16.88 -23.46
N SER A 390 -10.31 -17.63 -22.57
CA SER A 390 -11.75 -17.85 -22.73
C SER A 390 -12.51 -17.96 -21.41
N THR A 391 -11.94 -18.61 -20.38
CA THR A 391 -12.61 -18.77 -19.07
C THR A 391 -12.32 -17.65 -18.07
N ALA A 392 -11.30 -16.81 -18.30
CA ALA A 392 -10.86 -15.78 -17.33
C ALA A 392 -11.69 -14.48 -17.34
N VAL A 393 -12.39 -14.18 -18.44
CA VAL A 393 -13.09 -12.89 -18.60
C VAL A 393 -14.32 -12.77 -17.68
N PRO A 394 -15.21 -13.79 -17.56
CA PRO A 394 -16.36 -13.70 -16.66
C PRO A 394 -15.96 -13.51 -15.19
N ALA A 395 -15.01 -14.31 -14.70
CA ALA A 395 -14.51 -14.20 -13.33
C ALA A 395 -13.84 -12.83 -13.06
N LEU A 396 -13.15 -12.27 -14.07
CA LEU A 396 -12.55 -10.94 -13.97
C LEU A 396 -13.60 -9.82 -13.88
N VAL A 397 -14.70 -9.93 -14.65
CA VAL A 397 -15.81 -8.98 -14.60
C VAL A 397 -16.50 -9.03 -13.24
N GLU A 398 -16.72 -10.22 -12.69
CA GLU A 398 -17.32 -10.42 -11.37
C GLU A 398 -16.48 -9.77 -10.27
N VAL A 399 -15.19 -10.13 -10.16
CA VAL A 399 -14.31 -9.60 -9.11
C VAL A 399 -14.08 -8.09 -9.26
N LEU A 400 -14.00 -7.56 -10.49
CA LEU A 400 -13.89 -6.13 -10.69
C LEU A 400 -15.18 -5.39 -10.30
N SER A 401 -16.35 -6.00 -10.53
CA SER A 401 -17.63 -5.43 -10.12
C SER A 401 -17.77 -5.37 -8.59
N GLU A 402 -17.31 -6.42 -7.91
CA GLU A 402 -17.24 -6.47 -6.45
C GLU A 402 -16.27 -5.42 -5.91
N ALA A 403 -15.03 -5.36 -6.41
CA ALA A 403 -14.03 -4.38 -6.01
C ALA A 403 -14.53 -2.94 -6.18
N ARG A 404 -15.18 -2.66 -7.31
CA ARG A 404 -15.80 -1.36 -7.58
C ARG A 404 -16.91 -1.03 -6.58
N THR A 405 -17.66 -2.03 -6.13
CA THR A 405 -18.71 -1.85 -5.12
C THR A 405 -18.10 -1.41 -3.79
N GLU A 406 -17.02 -2.07 -3.35
CA GLU A 406 -16.29 -1.67 -2.13
C GLU A 406 -15.71 -0.25 -2.21
N VAL A 407 -15.13 0.12 -3.35
CA VAL A 407 -14.64 1.50 -3.58
C VAL A 407 -15.79 2.51 -3.53
N ARG A 408 -16.98 2.17 -4.06
CA ARG A 408 -18.16 3.03 -3.98
C ARG A 408 -18.68 3.20 -2.55
N VAL A 409 -18.66 2.14 -1.75
CA VAL A 409 -19.01 2.22 -0.31
C VAL A 409 -18.06 3.17 0.41
N GLY A 410 -16.75 3.02 0.19
CA GLY A 410 -15.73 3.94 0.71
C GLY A 410 -15.96 5.39 0.26
N LEU A 411 -16.25 5.60 -1.03
CA LEU A 411 -16.50 6.93 -1.59
C LEU A 411 -17.69 7.63 -0.91
N GLN A 412 -18.77 6.90 -0.65
CA GLN A 412 -19.93 7.43 0.06
C GLN A 412 -19.59 7.78 1.52
N ALA A 413 -18.81 6.94 2.20
CA ALA A 413 -18.33 7.23 3.56
C ALA A 413 -17.44 8.49 3.58
N ALA A 414 -16.46 8.59 2.68
CA ALA A 414 -15.56 9.75 2.56
C ALA A 414 -16.33 11.04 2.24
N ARG A 415 -17.33 11.00 1.36
CA ARG A 415 -18.20 12.15 1.06
C ARG A 415 -18.97 12.63 2.28
N ARG A 416 -19.51 11.71 3.09
CA ARG A 416 -20.19 12.05 4.35
C ARG A 416 -19.23 12.71 5.34
N GLN A 417 -18.02 12.19 5.49
CA GLN A 417 -17.01 12.79 6.37
C GLN A 417 -16.55 14.16 5.90
N ARG A 418 -16.31 14.33 4.58
CA ARG A 418 -15.98 15.63 3.98
C ARG A 418 -17.08 16.68 4.20
N TYR A 419 -18.34 16.28 4.06
CA TYR A 419 -19.47 17.17 4.31
C TYR A 419 -19.58 17.55 5.79
N SER A 420 -19.47 16.55 6.69
CA SER A 420 -19.53 16.78 8.14
C SER A 420 -18.42 17.73 8.61
N SER A 421 -17.17 17.46 8.21
CA SER A 421 -16.01 18.30 8.53
C SER A 421 -16.12 19.72 7.95
N GLY A 422 -16.59 19.85 6.70
CA GLY A 422 -16.85 21.16 6.09
C GLY A 422 -17.92 21.97 6.84
N ARG A 423 -19.01 21.32 7.25
CA ARG A 423 -20.07 21.97 8.06
C ARG A 423 -19.55 22.39 9.44
N MET A 424 -18.74 21.56 10.10
CA MET A 424 -18.12 21.93 11.38
C MET A 424 -17.17 23.12 11.23
N ALA A 425 -16.36 23.16 10.16
CA ALA A 425 -15.48 24.29 9.88
C ALA A 425 -16.29 25.59 9.66
N LEU A 426 -17.38 25.54 8.89
CA LEU A 426 -18.26 26.68 8.65
C LEU A 426 -18.90 27.19 9.95
N LEU A 427 -19.42 26.28 10.79
CA LEU A 427 -20.04 26.67 12.07
C LEU A 427 -19.01 27.29 13.03
N ALA A 428 -17.79 26.75 13.09
CA ALA A 428 -16.71 27.32 13.88
C ALA A 428 -16.30 28.71 13.39
N LEU A 429 -16.25 28.92 12.07
CA LEU A 429 -15.99 30.22 11.47
C LEU A 429 -17.10 31.23 11.78
N LEU A 430 -18.36 30.85 11.64
CA LEU A 430 -19.51 31.70 11.98
C LEU A 430 -19.49 32.11 13.46
N LEU A 431 -19.14 31.18 14.34
CA LEU A 431 -18.99 31.45 15.77
C LEU A 431 -17.86 32.44 16.06
N LEU A 432 -16.72 32.35 15.37
CA LEU A 432 -15.62 33.33 15.48
C LEU A 432 -16.04 34.72 14.97
N LEU A 433 -16.75 34.78 13.84
CA LEU A 433 -17.26 36.04 13.29
C LEU A 433 -18.29 36.70 14.21
N LEU A 434 -19.18 35.91 14.81
CA LEU A 434 -20.16 36.41 15.80
C LEU A 434 -19.45 36.96 17.05
N GLN A 435 -18.42 36.28 17.53
CA GLN A 435 -17.62 36.75 18.66
C GLN A 435 -16.86 38.04 18.33
N ALA A 436 -16.29 38.15 17.13
CA ALA A 436 -15.63 39.37 16.66
C ALA A 436 -16.62 40.55 16.55
N ALA A 437 -17.82 40.31 16.02
CA ALA A 437 -18.88 41.32 15.94
C ALA A 437 -19.35 41.77 17.33
N ALA A 438 -19.54 40.84 18.27
CA ALA A 438 -19.91 41.15 19.65
C ALA A 438 -18.81 41.95 20.39
N ALA A 439 -17.54 41.57 20.21
CA ALA A 439 -16.41 42.29 20.78
C ALA A 439 -16.29 43.72 20.20
N LEU A 440 -16.47 43.88 18.88
CA LEU A 440 -16.50 45.19 18.22
C LEU A 440 -17.67 46.04 18.74
N GLY A 441 -18.86 45.45 18.88
CA GLY A 441 -20.03 46.14 19.42
C GLY A 441 -19.81 46.63 20.86
N ALA A 442 -19.16 45.82 21.71
CA ALA A 442 -18.75 46.24 23.04
C ALA A 442 -17.74 47.40 23.01
N LEU A 443 -16.79 47.37 22.07
CA LEU A 443 -15.74 48.39 21.91
C LEU A 443 -16.31 49.73 21.42
N VAL A 444 -17.34 49.71 20.57
CA VAL A 444 -18.04 50.89 20.05
C VAL A 444 -19.15 51.38 21.03
N GLY A 445 -19.29 50.77 22.21
CA GLY A 445 -20.19 51.23 23.25
C GLY A 445 -21.66 50.80 23.08
N LEU A 446 -21.96 49.87 22.17
CA LEU A 446 -23.31 49.33 21.98
C LEU A 446 -23.77 48.44 23.14
N ALA A 447 -22.87 48.06 24.06
CA ALA A 447 -23.14 47.17 25.19
C ALA A 447 -23.74 47.86 26.43
N GLY A 448 -24.15 49.14 26.33
CA GLY A 448 -24.95 49.81 27.37
C GLY A 448 -24.31 49.85 28.77
N GLY A 449 -22.97 49.87 28.85
CA GLY A 449 -22.23 49.95 30.12
C GLY A 449 -22.06 48.64 30.89
N GLN A 450 -22.51 47.50 30.36
CA GLN A 450 -22.31 46.19 30.99
C GLN A 450 -20.86 45.69 30.82
N PRO A 451 -20.26 45.02 31.84
CA PRO A 451 -18.91 44.48 31.73
C PRO A 451 -18.86 43.33 30.71
N PHE A 452 -18.03 43.47 29.67
CA PHE A 452 -17.82 42.43 28.67
C PHE A 452 -17.07 41.23 29.27
N PRO A 453 -17.58 39.98 29.16
CA PRO A 453 -16.95 38.81 29.76
C PRO A 453 -15.73 38.33 28.95
N LYS A 454 -14.63 39.09 29.05
CA LYS A 454 -13.39 38.91 28.26
C LYS A 454 -12.83 37.50 28.31
N LEU A 455 -12.76 36.89 29.50
CA LEU A 455 -12.16 35.55 29.68
C LEU A 455 -12.99 34.47 28.96
N SER A 456 -14.31 34.48 29.14
CA SER A 456 -15.21 33.50 28.51
C SER A 456 -15.21 33.61 26.98
N PHE A 457 -15.22 34.84 26.45
CA PHE A 457 -15.08 35.07 25.01
C PHE A 457 -13.72 34.62 24.48
N ALA A 458 -12.63 34.90 25.21
CA ALA A 458 -11.30 34.46 24.79
C ALA A 458 -11.22 32.92 24.75
N LEU A 459 -11.68 32.23 25.81
CA LEU A 459 -11.69 30.77 25.86
C LEU A 459 -12.55 30.15 24.74
N LEU A 460 -13.73 30.71 24.48
CA LEU A 460 -14.60 30.26 23.41
C LEU A 460 -13.99 30.52 22.03
N ALA A 461 -13.31 31.64 21.82
CA ALA A 461 -12.61 31.95 20.58
C ALA A 461 -11.44 30.98 20.35
N PHE A 462 -10.64 30.67 21.39
CA PHE A 462 -9.57 29.67 21.30
C PHE A 462 -10.12 28.29 20.94
N LEU A 463 -11.21 27.86 21.59
CA LEU A 463 -11.86 26.59 21.28
C LEU A 463 -12.38 26.57 19.84
N ALA A 464 -13.08 27.63 19.41
CA ALA A 464 -13.62 27.74 18.06
C ALA A 464 -12.50 27.75 17.00
N LEU A 465 -11.38 28.42 17.26
CA LEU A 465 -10.19 28.37 16.40
C LEU A 465 -9.60 26.96 16.32
N GLY A 466 -9.47 26.26 17.44
CA GLY A 466 -9.01 24.87 17.46
C GLY A 466 -9.91 23.93 16.64
N VAL A 467 -11.23 24.07 16.80
CA VAL A 467 -12.22 23.32 16.00
C VAL A 467 -12.13 23.68 14.52
N LEU A 468 -11.99 24.96 14.18
CA LEU A 468 -11.85 25.41 12.80
C LEU A 468 -10.61 24.79 12.14
N LEU A 469 -9.46 24.82 12.80
CA LEU A 469 -8.21 24.26 12.28
C LEU A 469 -8.32 22.75 12.08
N LEU A 470 -8.81 22.02 13.08
CA LEU A 470 -8.99 20.57 13.00
C LEU A 470 -10.01 20.19 11.91
N ALA A 471 -11.18 20.82 11.89
CA ALA A 471 -12.24 20.53 10.92
C ALA A 471 -11.79 20.87 9.49
N THR A 472 -11.02 21.95 9.30
CA THR A 472 -10.44 22.30 7.99
C THR A 472 -9.41 21.25 7.57
N GLY A 473 -8.52 20.82 8.46
CA GLY A 473 -7.56 19.74 8.19
C GLY A 473 -8.24 18.44 7.78
N LEU A 474 -9.28 18.02 8.52
CA LEU A 474 -10.11 16.86 8.17
C LEU A 474 -10.82 17.03 6.82
N HIS A 475 -11.36 18.22 6.55
CA HIS A 475 -12.03 18.51 5.29
C HIS A 475 -11.08 18.39 4.10
N LEU A 476 -9.85 18.91 4.21
CA LEU A 476 -8.82 18.78 3.18
C LEU A 476 -8.43 17.30 2.99
N PHE A 477 -8.21 16.57 4.07
CA PHE A 477 -7.89 15.14 4.02
C PHE A 477 -9.00 14.35 3.29
N HIS A 478 -10.25 14.46 3.73
CA HIS A 478 -11.37 13.76 3.09
C HIS A 478 -11.66 14.26 1.67
N THR A 479 -11.22 15.47 1.32
CA THR A 479 -11.27 15.93 -0.08
C THR A 479 -10.29 15.17 -0.96
N ILE A 480 -9.07 14.90 -0.48
CA ILE A 480 -8.10 14.05 -1.18
C ILE A 480 -8.64 12.62 -1.27
N GLU A 481 -9.13 12.08 -0.16
CA GLU A 481 -9.71 10.73 -0.10
C GLU A 481 -10.84 10.54 -1.13
N VAL A 482 -11.80 11.47 -1.18
CA VAL A 482 -12.88 11.45 -2.17
C VAL A 482 -12.33 11.47 -3.60
N LYS A 483 -11.30 12.28 -3.89
CA LYS A 483 -10.71 12.34 -5.23
C LYS A 483 -10.05 11.01 -5.63
N MET A 484 -9.31 10.39 -4.72
CA MET A 484 -8.61 9.11 -5.00
C MET A 484 -9.61 7.96 -5.18
N LEU A 485 -10.62 7.85 -4.31
CA LEU A 485 -11.68 6.86 -4.42
C LEU A 485 -12.51 7.05 -5.69
N GLN A 486 -12.87 8.29 -6.01
CA GLN A 486 -13.62 8.59 -7.23
C GLN A 486 -12.82 8.28 -8.49
N GLY A 487 -11.54 8.68 -8.55
CA GLY A 487 -10.67 8.36 -9.69
C GLY A 487 -10.50 6.85 -9.89
N THR A 488 -10.35 6.10 -8.80
CA THR A 488 -10.26 4.63 -8.85
C THR A 488 -11.57 4.00 -9.32
N GLU A 489 -12.72 4.48 -8.83
CA GLU A 489 -14.04 4.02 -9.29
C GLU A 489 -14.24 4.24 -10.78
N GLU A 490 -13.84 5.41 -11.30
CA GLU A 490 -13.93 5.75 -12.72
C GLU A 490 -13.02 4.86 -13.58
N GLN A 491 -11.80 4.56 -13.10
CA GLN A 491 -10.89 3.62 -13.75
C GLN A 491 -11.47 2.20 -13.79
N MET A 492 -11.99 1.70 -12.66
CA MET A 492 -12.64 0.39 -12.60
C MET A 492 -13.88 0.32 -13.50
N ARG A 493 -14.68 1.39 -13.56
CA ARG A 493 -15.84 1.48 -14.45
C ARG A 493 -15.43 1.42 -15.92
N MET A 494 -14.38 2.16 -16.32
CA MET A 494 -13.84 2.11 -17.68
C MET A 494 -13.36 0.69 -18.01
N ALA A 495 -12.63 0.07 -17.08
CA ALA A 495 -12.11 -1.28 -17.23
C ALA A 495 -13.22 -2.33 -17.37
N LEU A 496 -14.33 -2.20 -16.62
CA LEU A 496 -15.52 -3.03 -16.79
C LEU A 496 -16.13 -2.88 -18.18
N GLY A 497 -16.28 -1.64 -18.67
CA GLY A 497 -16.82 -1.38 -20.01
C GLY A 497 -16.01 -2.09 -21.10
N VAL A 498 -14.68 -1.99 -21.04
CA VAL A 498 -13.78 -2.66 -21.99
C VAL A 498 -13.90 -4.19 -21.92
N LEU A 499 -14.09 -4.77 -20.73
CA LEU A 499 -14.28 -6.22 -20.60
C LEU A 499 -15.65 -6.69 -21.10
N GLN A 500 -16.69 -5.87 -20.93
CA GLN A 500 -18.05 -6.15 -21.36
C GLN A 500 -18.28 -5.91 -22.85
N GLU A 501 -17.46 -5.08 -23.51
CA GLU A 501 -17.46 -4.85 -24.96
C GLU A 501 -16.62 -5.89 -25.74
N ARG A 502 -15.87 -6.76 -25.06
CA ARG A 502 -15.11 -7.86 -25.67
C ARG A 502 -15.87 -9.12 -26.13
N PRO A 503 -17.20 -9.32 -25.96
CA PRO A 503 -17.85 -10.51 -26.50
C PRO A 503 -18.10 -10.28 -28.00
N GLY A 504 -17.15 -10.68 -28.85
CA GLY A 504 -17.32 -10.62 -30.30
C GLY A 504 -16.08 -10.64 -31.19
N ARG A 505 -14.86 -10.87 -30.67
CA ARG A 505 -13.68 -11.17 -31.50
C ARG A 505 -13.10 -12.53 -31.13
N SER A 506 -13.86 -13.56 -31.43
CA SER A 506 -13.42 -14.96 -31.49
C SER A 506 -13.59 -15.46 -32.92
#